data_AF-A0A4V2UQ37-F1
#
_entry.id   AF-A0A4V2UQ37-F1
#
_cell.length_a   1.000
_cell.length_b   1.000
_cell.length_c   1.000
_cell.angle_alpha   90.00
_cell.angle_beta   90.00
_cell.angle_gamma   90.00
#
_symmetry.space_group_name_H-M   'P 1'
#
loop_
_entity.id
_entity.type
_entity.pdbx_description
1 polymer ?
#
loop_
_entity_poly.entity_id
_entity_poly.type
_entity_poly.pdbx_seq_one_letter_code
_entity_poly.pdbx_strand_id
1 'polypeptide(L)'
;MIREKAEKILPAIGIDMHLKGAQYIVYIMELFEEGWEWKTVKTMILYEKVARKYKVTCGAVERAIRYAFNEALSRGNLRTISKYLDTTETQNRKLLESLYMNLIKYKTPKEHLEETRKETIQMLRFVKTEAERLLENLEKENPYDLGEP
;
A
#
# COMPACT_ATOMS: atom_id res chain seq x y z
N MET A 1 7.53 -4.80 2.16
CA MET A 1 7.67 -3.63 3.07
C MET A 1 7.42 -2.34 2.30
N ILE A 2 7.09 -1.19 2.93
CA ILE A 2 6.78 0.05 2.19
C ILE A 2 7.90 0.49 1.25
N ARG A 3 9.16 0.29 1.67
CA ARG A 3 10.37 0.57 0.87
C ARG A 3 10.31 -0.10 -0.51
N GLU A 4 10.07 -1.41 -0.54
CA GLU A 4 10.04 -2.19 -1.79
C GLU A 4 8.90 -1.75 -2.71
N LYS A 5 7.76 -1.34 -2.13
CA LYS A 5 6.64 -0.77 -2.90
C LYS A 5 7.06 0.57 -3.51
N ALA A 6 7.69 1.45 -2.73
CA ALA A 6 8.17 2.75 -3.21
C ALA A 6 9.23 2.59 -4.32
N GLU A 7 10.24 1.75 -4.13
CA GLU A 7 11.31 1.50 -5.12
C GLU A 7 10.79 0.94 -6.45
N LYS A 8 9.66 0.22 -6.44
CA LYS A 8 8.98 -0.24 -7.67
C LYS A 8 8.09 0.81 -8.31
N ILE A 9 7.39 1.61 -7.50
CA ILE A 9 6.39 2.56 -7.99
C ILE A 9 7.00 3.88 -8.46
N LEU A 10 8.06 4.38 -7.81
CA LEU A 10 8.71 5.64 -8.20
C LEU A 10 9.15 5.65 -9.68
N PRO A 11 9.86 4.63 -10.21
CA PRO A 11 10.13 4.53 -11.65
C PRO A 11 8.87 4.49 -12.50
N ALA A 12 7.84 3.76 -12.05
CA ALA A 12 6.60 3.57 -12.80
C ALA A 12 5.79 4.87 -12.98
N ILE A 13 5.91 5.82 -12.03
CA ILE A 13 5.31 7.16 -12.13
C ILE A 13 6.24 8.18 -12.80
N GLY A 14 7.43 7.78 -13.24
CA GLY A 14 8.36 8.64 -13.96
C GLY A 14 9.37 9.38 -13.08
N ILE A 15 9.67 8.89 -11.88
CA ILE A 15 10.75 9.41 -11.04
C ILE A 15 11.99 8.53 -11.21
N ASP A 16 13.09 9.11 -11.69
CA ASP A 16 14.38 8.41 -11.79
C ASP A 16 14.96 8.11 -10.40
N MET A 17 15.31 6.84 -10.16
CA MET A 17 15.88 6.34 -8.90
C MET A 17 17.33 6.81 -8.66
N HIS A 18 18.02 7.32 -9.67
CA HIS A 18 19.33 7.95 -9.50
C HIS A 18 19.25 9.33 -8.86
N LEU A 19 18.05 9.94 -8.83
CA LEU A 19 17.85 11.23 -8.17
C LEU A 19 17.92 11.09 -6.65
N LYS A 20 18.63 12.02 -6.01
CA LYS A 20 18.61 12.16 -4.54
C LYS A 20 17.19 12.32 -3.99
N GLY A 21 16.32 13.03 -4.74
CA GLY A 21 14.92 13.21 -4.38
C GLY A 21 14.16 11.89 -4.23
N ALA A 22 14.40 10.92 -5.13
CA ALA A 22 13.79 9.59 -5.04
C ALA A 22 14.24 8.86 -3.76
N GLN A 23 15.53 8.89 -3.44
CA GLN A 23 16.08 8.29 -2.22
C GLN A 23 15.51 8.92 -0.95
N TYR A 24 15.29 10.24 -0.95
CA TYR A 24 14.68 10.95 0.16
C TYR A 24 13.20 10.57 0.33
N ILE A 25 12.46 10.46 -0.78
CA ILE A 25 11.06 10.02 -0.78
C ILE A 25 10.95 8.61 -0.19
N VAL A 26 11.75 7.64 -0.65
CA VAL A 26 11.76 6.27 -0.10
C VAL A 26 11.98 6.29 1.41
N TYR A 27 12.97 7.05 1.88
CA TYR A 27 13.22 7.15 3.31
C TYR A 27 12.07 7.79 4.09
N ILE A 28 11.39 8.80 3.52
CA ILE A 28 10.19 9.37 4.14
C ILE A 28 9.04 8.35 4.18
N MET A 29 8.89 7.50 3.16
CA MET A 29 7.87 6.44 3.18
C MET A 29 8.12 5.47 4.34
N GLU A 30 9.38 5.13 4.62
CA GLU A 30 9.75 4.33 5.79
C GLU A 30 9.41 5.05 7.10
N LEU A 31 9.73 6.34 7.24
CA LEU A 31 9.35 7.13 8.42
C LEU A 31 7.83 7.15 8.61
N PHE A 32 7.05 7.25 7.53
CA PHE A 32 5.60 7.17 7.61
C PHE A 32 5.12 5.77 8.03
N GLU A 33 5.80 4.69 7.65
CA GLU A 33 5.48 3.33 8.13
C GLU A 33 5.84 3.16 9.62
N GLU A 34 6.92 3.79 10.10
CA GLU A 34 7.38 3.71 11.50
C GLU A 34 6.32 4.18 12.51
N GLY A 35 5.56 5.25 12.22
CA GLY A 35 4.66 5.82 13.22
C GLY A 35 3.73 6.93 12.75
N TRP A 36 2.76 7.28 13.59
CA TRP A 36 1.79 8.37 13.33
C TRP A 36 2.42 9.75 13.50
N GLU A 37 3.41 9.88 14.38
CA GLU A 37 4.15 11.10 14.65
C GLU A 37 4.81 11.66 13.39
N TRP A 38 5.38 10.82 12.53
CA TRP A 38 5.99 11.25 11.29
C TRP A 38 4.97 11.73 10.25
N LYS A 39 3.75 11.17 10.28
CA LYS A 39 2.65 11.57 9.37
C LYS A 39 2.07 12.92 9.73
N THR A 40 2.19 13.36 10.98
CA THR A 40 1.58 14.61 11.47
C THR A 40 2.59 15.72 11.78
N VAL A 41 3.88 15.40 11.83
CA VAL A 41 4.94 16.37 12.10
C VAL A 41 4.97 17.51 11.07
N LYS A 42 5.44 18.69 11.48
CA LYS A 42 5.72 19.80 10.55
C LYS A 42 6.73 19.37 9.48
N THR A 43 6.49 19.75 8.23
CA THR A 43 7.33 19.37 7.09
C THR A 43 8.81 19.72 7.26
N MET A 44 9.12 20.84 7.91
CA MET A 44 10.50 21.23 8.21
C MET A 44 11.23 20.19 9.09
N ILE A 45 10.56 19.66 10.11
CA ILE A 45 11.14 18.66 11.02
C ILE A 45 11.35 17.34 10.28
N LEU A 46 10.42 16.96 9.39
CA LEU A 46 10.57 15.80 8.52
C LEU A 46 11.81 15.96 7.62
N TYR A 47 11.96 17.12 6.96
CA TYR A 47 13.11 17.38 6.11
C TYR A 47 14.43 17.47 6.88
N GLU A 48 14.43 17.99 8.11
CA GLU A 48 15.60 17.95 8.99
C GLU A 48 16.04 16.53 9.34
N LYS A 49 15.08 15.61 9.56
CA LYS A 49 15.39 14.19 9.80
C LYS A 49 16.10 13.56 8.60
N VAL A 50 15.63 13.83 7.38
CA VAL A 50 16.28 13.39 6.13
C VAL A 50 17.65 14.05 5.98
N ALA A 51 17.72 15.37 6.19
CA ALA A 51 18.94 16.15 6.05
C ALA A 51 20.08 15.63 6.94
N ARG A 52 19.76 15.30 8.21
CA ARG A 52 20.72 14.67 9.13
C ARG A 52 21.21 13.31 8.65
N LYS A 53 20.30 12.46 8.15
CA LYS A 53 20.66 11.12 7.62
C LYS A 53 21.61 11.21 6.43
N TYR A 54 21.34 12.12 5.50
CA TYR A 54 22.09 12.25 4.25
C TYR A 54 23.20 13.31 4.30
N LYS A 55 23.45 13.93 5.45
CA LYS A 55 24.46 14.98 5.66
C LYS A 55 24.34 16.15 4.66
N VAL A 56 23.11 16.61 4.45
CA VAL A 56 22.77 17.75 3.56
C VAL A 56 21.98 18.81 4.33
N THR A 57 21.60 19.92 3.68
CA THR A 57 20.73 20.93 4.28
C THR A 57 19.25 20.62 4.07
N CYS A 58 18.39 21.13 4.96
CA CYS A 58 16.94 20.99 4.84
C CYS A 58 16.41 21.54 3.51
N GLY A 59 16.89 22.71 3.08
CA GLY A 59 16.52 23.28 1.78
C GLY A 59 16.98 22.44 0.59
N ALA A 60 18.09 21.68 0.70
CA ALA A 60 18.50 20.74 -0.35
C ALA A 60 17.59 19.52 -0.43
N VAL A 61 17.07 19.04 0.71
CA VAL A 61 16.07 17.97 0.76
C VAL A 61 14.79 18.41 0.07
N GLU A 62 14.27 19.57 0.45
CA GLU A 62 13.05 20.14 -0.12
C GLU A 62 13.16 20.25 -1.65
N ARG A 63 14.23 20.90 -2.13
CA ARG A 63 14.46 21.10 -3.57
C ARG A 63 14.58 19.79 -4.34
N ALA A 64 15.28 18.80 -3.77
CA ALA A 64 15.44 17.50 -4.41
C ALA A 64 14.11 16.73 -4.52
N ILE A 65 13.28 16.77 -3.47
CA ILE A 65 11.94 16.16 -3.48
C ILE A 65 11.04 16.85 -4.50
N ARG A 66 11.03 18.19 -4.51
CA ARG A 66 10.26 18.98 -5.48
C ARG A 66 10.67 18.65 -6.91
N TYR A 67 11.97 18.61 -7.17
CA TYR A 67 12.51 18.27 -8.49
C TYR A 67 12.04 16.88 -8.95
N ALA A 68 12.14 15.87 -8.08
CA ALA A 68 11.69 14.52 -8.39
C ALA A 68 10.19 14.46 -8.72
N PHE A 69 9.33 15.10 -7.94
CA PHE A 69 7.90 15.14 -8.24
C PHE A 69 7.57 15.95 -9.50
N ASN A 70 8.23 17.07 -9.73
CA ASN A 70 8.02 17.87 -10.94
C ASN A 70 8.40 17.10 -12.21
N GLU A 71 9.44 16.27 -12.14
CA GLU A 71 9.84 15.42 -13.27
C GLU A 71 8.74 14.43 -13.64
N ALA A 72 8.16 13.74 -12.65
CA ALA A 72 7.01 12.87 -12.83
C ALA A 72 5.80 13.63 -13.39
N LEU A 73 5.42 14.76 -12.78
CA LEU A 73 4.26 15.54 -13.22
C LEU A 73 4.41 16.13 -14.63
N SER A 74 5.64 16.38 -15.09
CA SER A 74 5.91 16.97 -16.41
C SER A 74 6.04 15.94 -17.52
N ARG A 75 6.56 14.74 -17.23
CA ARG A 75 6.98 13.77 -18.25
C ARG A 75 6.35 12.39 -18.10
N GLY A 76 5.80 12.07 -16.93
CA GLY A 76 5.25 10.76 -16.64
C GLY A 76 3.86 10.55 -17.23
N ASN A 77 3.43 9.29 -17.26
CA ASN A 77 2.10 8.93 -17.72
C ASN A 77 1.04 9.35 -16.70
N LEU A 78 0.20 10.33 -17.04
CA LEU A 78 -0.84 10.87 -16.16
C LEU A 78 -1.76 9.79 -15.55
N ARG A 79 -2.12 8.76 -16.33
CA ARG A 79 -2.96 7.65 -15.87
C ARG A 79 -2.27 6.80 -14.81
N THR A 80 -0.95 6.67 -14.87
CA THR A 80 -0.19 5.95 -13.86
C THR A 80 0.06 6.84 -12.64
N ILE A 81 0.41 8.10 -12.85
CA ILE A 81 0.63 9.08 -11.79
C ILE A 81 -0.62 9.22 -10.91
N SER A 82 -1.80 9.38 -11.51
CA SER A 82 -3.06 9.60 -10.79
C SER A 82 -3.50 8.41 -9.92
N LYS A 83 -2.86 7.24 -10.06
CA LYS A 83 -3.10 6.09 -9.16
C LYS A 83 -2.35 6.22 -7.84
N TYR A 84 -1.28 7.00 -7.81
CA TYR A 84 -0.37 7.06 -6.67
C TYR A 84 -0.25 8.46 -6.09
N LEU A 85 -0.34 9.51 -6.91
CA LEU A 85 -0.22 10.91 -6.49
C LEU A 85 -1.54 11.65 -6.71
N ASP A 86 -1.86 12.53 -5.76
CA ASP A 86 -2.91 13.52 -5.94
C ASP A 86 -2.38 14.65 -6.83
N THR A 87 -2.85 14.69 -8.09
CA THR A 87 -2.40 15.68 -9.07
C THR A 87 -3.12 17.03 -8.95
N THR A 88 -4.09 17.17 -8.04
CA THR A 88 -4.79 18.45 -7.81
C THR A 88 -4.02 19.38 -6.87
N GLU A 89 -3.36 18.81 -5.85
CA GLU A 89 -2.50 19.53 -4.90
C GLU A 89 -1.03 19.10 -5.05
N THR A 90 -0.25 19.83 -5.86
CA THR A 90 1.13 19.45 -6.20
C THR A 90 2.20 19.87 -5.18
N GLN A 91 1.80 20.22 -3.96
CA GLN A 91 2.75 20.52 -2.89
C GLN A 91 3.47 19.24 -2.44
N ASN A 92 4.79 19.30 -2.22
CA ASN A 92 5.61 18.14 -1.81
C ASN A 92 4.96 17.33 -0.68
N ARG A 93 4.40 18.00 0.33
CA ARG A 93 3.76 17.33 1.47
C ARG A 93 2.56 16.47 1.04
N LYS A 94 1.66 17.04 0.24
CA LYS A 94 0.46 16.36 -0.27
C LYS A 94 0.82 15.19 -1.20
N LEU A 95 1.86 15.36 -2.00
CA LEU A 95 2.38 14.30 -2.86
C LEU A 95 3.01 13.16 -2.05
N LEU A 96 3.77 13.45 -1.00
CA LEU A 96 4.31 12.43 -0.08
C LEU A 96 3.18 11.66 0.63
N GLU A 97 2.15 12.37 1.13
CA GLU A 97 1.02 11.76 1.82
C GLU A 97 0.18 10.88 0.90
N SER A 98 -0.21 11.40 -0.27
CA SER A 98 -0.98 10.62 -1.26
C SER A 98 -0.21 9.41 -1.74
N LEU A 99 1.10 9.56 -2.02
CA LEU A 99 1.98 8.45 -2.36
C LEU A 99 1.91 7.35 -1.30
N TYR A 100 2.16 7.69 -0.04
CA TYR A 100 2.16 6.72 1.05
C TYR A 100 0.80 6.01 1.20
N MET A 101 -0.30 6.76 1.20
CA MET A 101 -1.63 6.20 1.32
C MET A 101 -1.96 5.22 0.18
N ASN A 102 -1.52 5.53 -1.04
CA ASN A 102 -1.74 4.67 -2.20
C ASN A 102 -0.78 3.47 -2.25
N LEU A 103 0.44 3.61 -1.73
CA LEU A 103 1.38 2.50 -1.58
C LEU A 103 0.90 1.45 -0.57
N ILE A 104 0.25 1.87 0.53
CA ILE A 104 -0.37 0.93 1.47
C ILE A 104 -1.52 0.17 0.81
N LYS A 105 -2.38 0.88 0.08
CA LYS A 105 -3.53 0.30 -0.63
C LYS A 105 -3.10 -0.62 -1.77
N TYR A 106 -1.94 -0.36 -2.37
CA TYR A 106 -1.41 -1.17 -3.45
C TYR A 106 -1.11 -2.60 -2.97
N LYS A 107 -1.88 -3.56 -3.48
CA LYS A 107 -1.63 -4.98 -3.32
C LYS A 107 -0.74 -5.46 -4.47
N THR A 108 0.38 -6.06 -4.10
CA THR A 108 1.24 -6.78 -5.03
C THR A 108 0.50 -8.00 -5.60
N PRO A 109 0.88 -8.52 -6.78
CA PRO A 109 0.28 -9.73 -7.34
C PRO A 109 0.30 -10.93 -6.38
N LYS A 110 1.37 -11.04 -5.58
CA LYS A 110 1.49 -12.05 -4.52
C LYS A 110 0.47 -11.86 -3.40
N GLU A 111 0.29 -10.62 -2.91
CA GLU A 111 -0.73 -10.30 -1.91
C GLU A 111 -2.15 -10.58 -2.44
N HIS A 112 -2.42 -10.27 -3.71
CA HIS A 112 -3.70 -10.58 -4.35
C HIS A 112 -3.95 -12.09 -4.43
N LEU A 113 -2.96 -12.86 -4.91
CA LEU A 113 -3.04 -14.31 -4.95
C LEU A 113 -3.27 -14.93 -3.57
N GLU A 114 -2.59 -14.41 -2.55
CA GLU A 114 -2.71 -14.90 -1.18
C GLU A 114 -4.09 -14.60 -0.57
N GLU A 115 -4.69 -13.47 -0.93
CA GLU A 115 -6.06 -13.11 -0.55
C GLU A 115 -7.09 -14.01 -1.25
N THR A 116 -7.01 -14.17 -2.58
CA THR A 116 -7.86 -15.11 -3.32
C THR A 116 -7.74 -16.53 -2.77
N ARG A 117 -6.52 -16.96 -2.41
CA ARG A 117 -6.29 -18.27 -1.77
C ARG A 117 -7.02 -18.37 -0.43
N LYS A 118 -6.96 -17.33 0.42
CA LYS A 118 -7.65 -17.30 1.72
C LYS A 118 -9.17 -17.35 1.54
N GLU A 119 -9.71 -16.56 0.61
CA GLU A 119 -11.14 -16.57 0.27
C GLU A 119 -11.60 -17.94 -0.22
N THR A 120 -10.83 -18.57 -1.11
CA THR A 120 -11.10 -19.91 -1.61
C THR A 120 -11.13 -20.94 -0.48
N ILE A 121 -10.14 -20.90 0.42
CA ILE A 121 -10.10 -21.80 1.59
C ILE A 121 -11.32 -21.58 2.50
N GLN A 122 -11.72 -20.33 2.72
CA GLN A 122 -12.89 -20.00 3.54
C GLN A 122 -14.18 -20.53 2.90
N MET A 123 -14.33 -20.36 1.58
CA MET A 123 -15.47 -20.88 0.84
C MET A 123 -15.54 -22.42 0.90
N LEU A 124 -14.39 -23.10 0.71
CA LEU A 124 -14.32 -24.55 0.82
C LEU A 124 -14.69 -25.06 2.22
N ARG A 125 -14.24 -24.36 3.28
CA ARG A 125 -14.64 -24.68 4.66
C ARG A 125 -16.14 -24.52 4.86
N PHE A 126 -16.73 -23.44 4.35
CA PHE A 126 -18.17 -23.21 4.43
C PHE A 126 -18.96 -24.32 3.73
N VAL A 127 -18.59 -24.66 2.49
CA VAL A 127 -19.23 -25.75 1.73
C VAL A 127 -19.12 -27.08 2.48
N LYS A 128 -17.95 -27.38 3.05
CA LYS A 128 -17.75 -28.59 3.86
C LYS A 128 -18.72 -28.63 5.05
N THR A 129 -18.79 -27.55 5.84
CA THR A 129 -19.66 -27.48 7.02
C THR A 129 -21.13 -27.64 6.64
N GLU A 130 -21.57 -27.01 5.55
CA GLU A 130 -22.97 -27.15 5.10
C GLU A 130 -23.26 -28.57 4.62
N ALA A 131 -22.31 -29.22 3.92
CA ALA A 131 -22.46 -30.63 3.53
C ALA A 131 -22.54 -31.56 4.74
N GLU A 132 -21.70 -31.38 5.76
CA GLU A 132 -21.74 -32.13 7.02
C GLU A 132 -23.10 -31.97 7.73
N ARG A 133 -23.61 -30.73 7.77
CA ARG A 133 -24.94 -30.44 8.34
C ARG A 133 -26.08 -31.13 7.58
N LEU A 134 -26.03 -31.14 6.25
CA LEU A 134 -27.03 -31.81 5.43
C LEU A 134 -27.00 -33.33 5.62
N LEU A 135 -25.81 -33.93 5.71
CA LEU A 135 -25.66 -35.34 6.02
C LEU A 135 -26.26 -35.69 7.39
N GLU A 136 -25.97 -34.89 8.42
CA GLU A 136 -26.53 -35.11 9.76
C GLU A 136 -28.07 -35.03 9.79
N ASN A 137 -28.67 -34.12 9.00
CA ASN A 137 -30.12 -34.04 8.89
C ASN A 137 -30.72 -35.29 8.22
N LEU A 138 -30.09 -35.79 7.15
CA LEU A 138 -30.54 -36.99 6.45
C LEU A 138 -30.40 -38.25 7.31
N GLU A 139 -29.36 -38.33 8.15
CA GLU A 139 -29.18 -39.44 9.09
C GLU A 139 -30.21 -39.43 10.24
N LYS A 140 -30.66 -38.23 10.66
CA LYS A 140 -31.73 -38.06 11.66
C LYS A 140 -33.12 -38.34 11.08
N GLU A 141 -33.34 -38.07 9.80
CA GLU A 141 -34.54 -38.47 9.07
C GLU A 141 -34.45 -39.95 8.67
N ASN A 142 -34.29 -40.87 9.64
CA ASN A 142 -34.43 -42.29 9.37
C ASN A 142 -35.92 -42.63 9.18
N PRO A 143 -36.37 -43.05 7.98
CA PRO A 143 -37.79 -43.34 7.72
C PRO A 143 -38.34 -44.54 8.47
N TYR A 144 -37.48 -45.30 9.16
CA TYR A 144 -37.83 -46.52 9.88
C TYR A 144 -38.07 -46.33 11.39
N ASP A 145 -38.03 -45.10 11.91
CA ASP A 145 -38.41 -44.79 13.30
C ASP A 145 -39.92 -44.46 13.43
N LEU A 146 -40.75 -45.10 12.58
CA LEU A 146 -42.18 -45.22 12.82
C LEU A 146 -42.34 -46.22 13.96
N GLY A 147 -42.34 -45.71 15.20
CA GLY A 147 -42.61 -46.49 16.40
C GLY A 147 -43.73 -47.49 16.14
N GLU A 148 -43.44 -48.77 16.38
CA GLU A 148 -44.46 -49.81 16.36
C GLU A 148 -45.58 -49.42 17.35
N PRO A 149 -46.85 -49.69 16.99
CA PRO A 149 -48.04 -49.23 17.71
C PRO A 149 -48.16 -49.77 19.14
#